data_AF-A0AA39EZG9-F1
#
_entry.id   AF-A0AA39EZG9-F1
#
_cell.length_a   1.000
_cell.length_b   1.000
_cell.length_c   1.000
_cell.angle_alpha   90.00
_cell.angle_beta   90.00
_cell.angle_gamma   90.00
#
_symmetry.space_group_name_H-M   'P 1'
#
loop_
_entity.id
_entity.type
_entity.pdbx_description
1 polymer ?
#
loop_
_entity_poly.entity_id
_entity_poly.type
_entity_poly.pdbx_seq_one_letter_code
_entity_poly.pdbx_strand_id
1 'polypeptide(L)'
;MDMTFTNKAMSGFAIQLNKNSLGLTPAAPLQVQAPLDPGASVEVSIILSTTGAVQRMDPLNNLQVAIKNNTDVFYFACIVPMNVHFMEDGQLDKRVFLSTWKEIPA
;
A
#
# COMPACT_ATOMS: atom_id res chain seq x y z
N MET A 1 5.98 -0.71 -0.90
CA MET A 1 5.71 0.68 -0.51
C MET A 1 6.97 1.20 0.13
N ASP A 2 7.60 2.14 -0.55
CA ASP A 2 8.88 2.72 -0.15
C ASP A 2 8.62 4.04 0.57
N MET A 3 9.27 4.21 1.72
CA MET A 3 9.04 5.33 2.62
C MET A 3 10.39 5.79 3.20
N THR A 4 10.49 7.07 3.53
CA THR A 4 11.61 7.62 4.29
C THR A 4 11.10 8.09 5.65
N PHE A 5 11.67 7.55 6.72
CA PHE A 5 11.38 7.97 8.09
C PHE A 5 12.50 8.88 8.57
N THR A 6 12.19 10.12 8.93
CA THR A 6 13.14 11.07 9.54
C THR A 6 12.87 11.19 11.03
N ASN A 7 13.87 10.82 11.85
CA ASN A 7 13.68 10.66 13.27
C ASN A 7 13.85 11.95 14.09
N LYS A 8 13.07 12.07 15.17
CA LYS A 8 13.28 12.98 16.30
C LYS A 8 13.28 12.22 17.64
N ALA A 9 13.97 11.07 17.72
CA ALA A 9 14.01 10.12 18.87
C ALA A 9 12.76 9.20 19.07
N MET A 10 12.26 8.64 17.98
CA MET A 10 11.13 7.69 17.89
C MET A 10 11.62 6.24 17.71
N SER A 11 10.86 5.28 18.24
CA SER A 11 11.09 3.83 18.16
C SER A 11 9.76 3.06 18.19
N GLY A 12 9.80 1.73 18.07
CA GLY A 12 8.59 0.90 18.21
C GLY A 12 7.58 1.08 17.07
N PHE A 13 8.07 1.24 15.84
CA PHE A 13 7.24 1.52 14.68
C PHE A 13 6.37 0.32 14.29
N ALA A 14 5.11 0.59 13.96
CA ALA A 14 4.18 -0.37 13.35
C ALA A 14 3.32 0.34 12.31
N ILE A 15 2.82 -0.41 11.32
CA ILE A 15 1.93 0.10 10.28
C ILE A 15 0.66 -0.74 10.19
N GLN A 16 -0.46 -0.09 9.93
CA GLN A 16 -1.71 -0.73 9.56
C GLN A 16 -2.34 0.03 8.38
N LEU A 17 -2.91 -0.72 7.44
CA LEU A 17 -3.71 -0.18 6.36
C LEU A 17 -5.18 -0.41 6.69
N ASN A 18 -6.04 0.60 6.47
CA ASN A 18 -7.49 0.37 6.57
C ASN A 18 -7.96 -0.54 5.42
N LYS A 19 -9.14 -1.13 5.56
CA LYS A 19 -9.80 -1.82 4.43
C LYS A 19 -9.89 -0.87 3.24
N ASN A 20 -9.62 -1.38 2.04
CA ASN A 20 -9.51 -0.57 0.84
C ASN A 20 -10.00 -1.33 -0.39
N SER A 21 -10.16 -0.65 -1.52
CA SER A 21 -10.88 -1.18 -2.69
C SER A 21 -10.20 -2.39 -3.34
N LEU A 22 -8.87 -2.51 -3.17
CA LEU A 22 -8.04 -3.49 -3.86
C LEU A 22 -7.38 -4.48 -2.88
N GLY A 23 -7.86 -4.53 -1.64
CA GLY A 23 -7.39 -5.50 -0.64
C GLY A 23 -5.92 -5.33 -0.24
N LEU A 24 -5.34 -4.14 -0.39
CA LEU A 24 -3.96 -3.89 -0.01
C LEU A 24 -3.75 -4.11 1.49
N THR A 25 -2.77 -4.92 1.84
CA THR A 25 -2.34 -5.17 3.22
C THR A 25 -0.81 -5.35 3.27
N PRO A 26 -0.15 -5.01 4.38
CA PRO A 26 1.26 -5.37 4.56
C PRO A 26 1.41 -6.90 4.56
N ALA A 27 2.35 -7.41 3.76
CA ALA A 27 2.70 -8.84 3.72
C ALA A 27 3.71 -9.22 4.81
N ALA A 28 4.38 -8.23 5.40
CA ALA A 28 5.29 -8.38 6.52
C ALA A 28 5.17 -7.18 7.48
N PRO A 29 5.55 -7.33 8.76
CA PRO A 29 5.64 -6.21 9.70
C PRO A 29 6.60 -5.12 9.22
N LEU A 30 6.32 -3.87 9.57
CA LEU A 30 7.22 -2.74 9.32
C LEU A 30 8.52 -2.93 10.10
N GLN A 31 9.65 -2.94 9.40
CA GLN A 31 10.98 -3.03 10.00
C GLN A 31 11.72 -1.70 9.82
N VAL A 32 11.78 -0.91 10.89
CA VAL A 32 12.60 0.30 10.94
C VAL A 32 13.82 -0.02 11.80
N GLN A 33 15.03 0.04 11.21
CA GLN A 33 16.26 -0.19 11.96
C GLN A 33 16.42 0.87 13.06
N ALA A 34 16.75 0.43 14.27
CA ALA A 34 16.89 1.28 15.45
C ALA A 34 18.31 1.18 16.04
N PRO A 35 18.78 2.21 16.78
CA PRO A 35 18.18 3.53 16.94
C PRO A 35 18.55 4.48 15.79
N LEU A 36 17.61 5.32 15.36
CA LEU A 36 17.90 6.45 14.47
C LEU A 36 18.27 7.66 15.32
N ASP A 37 19.42 8.28 15.06
CA ASP A 37 19.80 9.52 15.74
C ASP A 37 18.79 10.65 15.46
N PRO A 38 18.62 11.63 16.37
CA PRO A 38 17.81 12.81 16.10
C PRO A 38 18.26 13.52 14.82
N GLY A 39 17.34 13.71 13.88
CA GLY A 39 17.59 14.29 12.56
C GLY A 39 18.01 13.27 11.48
N ALA A 40 18.34 12.04 11.83
CA ALA A 40 18.69 11.00 10.86
C ALA A 40 17.46 10.54 10.07
N SER A 41 17.68 10.12 8.83
CA SER A 41 16.63 9.52 7.98
C SER A 41 16.99 8.09 7.61
N VAL A 42 15.98 7.24 7.44
CA VAL A 42 16.15 5.87 6.97
C VAL A 42 15.11 5.55 5.89
N GLU A 43 15.56 4.84 4.86
CA GLU A 43 14.68 4.29 3.83
C GLU A 43 14.14 2.94 4.30
N VAL A 44 12.84 2.75 4.15
CA VAL A 44 12.12 1.55 4.57
C VAL A 44 11.18 1.12 3.47
N SER A 45 11.28 -0.14 3.08
CA SER A 45 10.38 -0.77 2.14
C SER A 45 9.53 -1.81 2.84
N ILE A 46 8.21 -1.76 2.62
CA ILE A 46 7.31 -2.85 3.01
C ILE A 46 6.75 -3.54 1.77
N ILE A 47 6.74 -4.87 1.81
CA ILE A 47 6.06 -5.69 0.80
C ILE A 47 4.57 -5.63 1.08
N LEU A 48 3.77 -5.38 0.05
CA LEU A 48 2.32 -5.38 0.11
C LEU A 48 1.75 -6.56 -0.68
N SER A 49 0.60 -7.05 -0.27
CA SER A 49 -0.22 -8.01 -1.01
C SER A 49 -1.64 -7.47 -1.19
N THR A 50 -2.42 -8.08 -2.08
CA THR A 50 -3.84 -7.77 -2.35
C THR A 50 -4.80 -8.74 -1.68
N THR A 51 -4.34 -9.45 -0.64
CA THR A 51 -5.10 -10.50 0.07
C THR A 51 -5.87 -10.01 1.30
N GLY A 52 -5.84 -8.69 1.54
CA GLY A 52 -6.50 -8.04 2.67
C GLY A 52 -8.02 -7.89 2.48
N ALA A 53 -8.67 -7.39 3.53
CA ALA A 53 -10.10 -7.13 3.50
C ALA A 53 -10.45 -5.98 2.54
N VAL A 54 -11.48 -6.20 1.72
CA VAL A 54 -11.94 -5.24 0.71
C VAL A 54 -13.05 -4.35 1.24
N GLN A 55 -12.91 -3.04 1.04
CA GLN A 55 -13.96 -2.06 1.24
C GLN A 55 -13.80 -0.98 0.17
N ARG A 56 -14.86 -0.71 -0.60
CA ARG A 56 -14.83 0.32 -1.63
C ARG A 56 -14.53 1.68 -1.01
N MET A 57 -13.52 2.35 -1.54
CA MET A 57 -13.12 3.71 -1.19
C MET A 57 -13.53 4.71 -2.27
N ASP A 58 -13.54 5.99 -1.89
CA ASP A 58 -13.68 7.12 -2.81
C ASP A 58 -12.58 8.16 -2.51
N PRO A 59 -11.65 8.43 -3.45
CA PRO A 59 -11.48 7.76 -4.75
C PRO A 59 -11.10 6.28 -4.61
N LEU A 60 -11.30 5.51 -5.69
CA LEU A 60 -11.13 4.05 -5.69
C LEU A 60 -9.76 3.59 -5.18
N ASN A 61 -8.70 4.34 -5.49
CA ASN A 61 -7.32 4.05 -5.14
C ASN A 61 -6.83 4.82 -3.89
N ASN A 62 -7.74 5.34 -3.08
CA ASN A 62 -7.41 5.93 -1.79
C ASN A 62 -6.98 4.85 -0.79
N LEU A 63 -5.85 5.07 -0.11
CA LEU A 63 -5.33 4.20 0.93
C LEU A 63 -5.15 4.99 2.22
N GLN A 64 -5.91 4.62 3.25
CA GLN A 64 -5.76 5.18 4.58
C GLN A 64 -4.75 4.35 5.38
N VAL A 65 -3.78 5.03 5.98
CA VAL A 65 -2.63 4.44 6.66
C VAL A 65 -2.59 4.94 8.10
N ALA A 66 -2.33 4.03 9.03
CA ALA A 66 -1.99 4.34 10.41
C ALA A 66 -0.54 3.89 10.68
N ILE A 67 0.29 4.78 11.19
CA ILE A 67 1.64 4.48 11.68
C ILE A 67 1.69 4.75 13.17
N LYS A 68 2.06 3.75 13.94
CA LYS A 68 2.29 3.85 15.38
C LYS A 68 3.79 3.94 15.65
N ASN A 69 4.18 4.68 16.68
CA ASN A 69 5.49 4.56 17.32
C ASN A 69 5.34 4.60 18.86
N ASN A 70 6.44 4.85 19.58
CA ASN A 70 6.47 5.01 21.04
C ASN A 70 5.86 6.33 21.56
N THR A 71 5.47 7.27 20.68
CA THR A 71 4.83 8.53 21.04
C THR A 71 3.32 8.48 20.85
N ASP A 72 2.83 8.12 19.67
CA ASP A 72 1.41 8.06 19.35
C ASP A 72 1.12 7.23 18.08
N VAL A 73 -0.13 7.25 17.61
CA VAL A 73 -0.59 6.76 16.32
C VAL A 73 -0.92 7.93 15.40
N PHE A 74 -0.28 7.96 14.23
CA PHE A 74 -0.46 8.98 13.22
C PHE A 74 -1.23 8.41 12.03
N TYR A 75 -2.14 9.21 11.49
CA TYR A 75 -3.00 8.81 10.37
C TYR A 75 -2.75 9.70 9.17
N PHE A 76 -2.67 9.11 8.00
CA PHE A 76 -2.67 9.84 6.73
C PHE A 76 -3.35 9.02 5.65
N ALA A 77 -3.56 9.64 4.50
CA ALA A 77 -4.04 8.94 3.31
C ALA A 77 -3.12 9.26 2.14
N CYS A 78 -2.96 8.30 1.23
CA CYS A 78 -2.26 8.47 -0.02
C CYS A 78 -3.03 7.83 -1.17
N ILE A 79 -2.70 8.24 -2.39
CA ILE A 79 -3.27 7.70 -3.62
C ILE A 79 -2.31 6.65 -4.17
N VAL A 80 -2.80 5.42 -4.34
CA VAL A 80 -2.00 4.34 -4.93
C VAL A 80 -2.09 4.45 -6.45
N PRO A 81 -0.96 4.59 -7.18
CA PRO A 81 -0.98 4.62 -8.64
C PRO A 81 -1.52 3.28 -9.18
N MET A 82 -2.54 3.32 -10.05
CA MET A 82 -3.25 2.09 -10.46
C MET A 82 -2.33 1.08 -11.18
N ASN A 83 -1.31 1.55 -11.88
CA ASN A 83 -0.37 0.71 -12.61
C ASN A 83 0.40 -0.28 -11.73
N VAL A 84 0.54 -0.03 -10.42
CA VAL A 84 1.23 -0.96 -9.50
C VAL A 84 0.39 -2.22 -9.21
N HIS A 85 -0.89 -2.23 -9.62
CA HIS A 85 -1.77 -3.38 -9.48
C HIS A 85 -1.81 -4.28 -10.73
N PHE A 86 -1.15 -3.89 -11.82
CA PHE A 86 -1.13 -4.71 -13.03
C PHE A 86 -0.25 -5.94 -12.81
N MET A 87 -0.81 -7.12 -13.05
CA MET A 87 -0.08 -8.39 -12.96
C MET A 87 0.65 -8.67 -14.27
N GLU A 88 1.75 -9.41 -14.18
CA GLU A 88 2.59 -9.75 -15.33
C GLU A 88 1.86 -10.66 -16.35
N ASP A 89 0.88 -11.44 -15.88
CA ASP A 89 0.05 -12.33 -16.69
C ASP A 89 -1.19 -11.66 -17.29
N GLY A 90 -1.20 -10.32 -17.38
CA GLY A 90 -2.31 -9.55 -17.96
C GLY A 90 -2.46 -9.62 -19.48
N GLN A 91 -1.61 -10.37 -20.19
CA GLN A 91 -1.67 -10.48 -21.65
C GLN A 91 -2.84 -11.37 -22.10
N LEU A 92 -3.74 -10.82 -22.89
CA LEU A 92 -4.87 -11.56 -23.46
C LEU A 92 -4.57 -12.08 -24.88
N ASP A 93 -4.99 -13.31 -25.15
CA ASP A 93 -5.04 -13.85 -26.51
C ASP A 93 -5.97 -13.03 -27.40
N LYS A 94 -5.58 -12.84 -28.67
CA LYS A 94 -6.36 -12.04 -29.64
C LYS A 94 -7.82 -12.48 -29.73
N ARG A 95 -8.07 -13.80 -29.73
CA ARG A 95 -9.44 -14.34 -29.80
C ARG A 95 -10.24 -14.00 -28.55
N VAL A 96 -9.63 -14.13 -27.37
CA VAL A 96 -10.26 -13.84 -26.07
C VAL A 96 -10.56 -12.35 -25.96
N PHE A 97 -9.61 -11.48 -26.32
CA PHE A 97 -9.81 -10.04 -26.31
C PHE A 97 -11.02 -9.64 -27.18
N LEU A 98 -11.11 -10.13 -28.42
CA LEU A 98 -12.19 -9.77 -29.35
C LEU A 98 -13.56 -10.31 -28.90
N SER A 99 -13.62 -11.49 -28.29
CA SER A 99 -14.89 -12.01 -27.74
C SER A 99 -15.31 -11.20 -26.52
N THR A 100 -14.41 -10.99 -25.55
CA THR A 100 -14.72 -10.26 -24.32
C THR A 100 -15.13 -8.82 -24.61
N TRP A 101 -14.45 -8.13 -25.55
CA TRP A 101 -14.79 -6.76 -25.92
C TRP A 101 -16.23 -6.62 -26.46
N LYS A 102 -16.72 -7.60 -27.22
CA LYS A 102 -18.09 -7.58 -27.75
C LYS A 102 -19.17 -7.82 -26.69
N GLU A 103 -18.80 -8.47 -25.58
CA GLU A 103 -19.74 -8.80 -24.50
C GLU A 103 -19.91 -7.66 -23.48
N ILE A 104 -19.00 -6.68 -23.46
CA ILE A 104 -19.09 -5.52 -22.56
C ILE A 104 -20.32 -4.68 -22.98
N PRO A 105 -21.34 -4.52 -22.10
CA PRO A 105 -22.49 -3.67 -22.40
C PRO A 105 -22.07 -2.21 -22.64
N ALA A 106 -22.74 -1.57 -23.59
CA ALA A 106 -22.59 -0.14 -23.88
C ALA A 106 -23.19 0.74 -22.78
#